data_AF-A0A535H4I0-F1
#
_entry.id   AF-A0A535H4I0-F1
#
_cell.length_a   1.000
_cell.length_b   1.000
_cell.length_c   1.000
_cell.angle_alpha   90.00
_cell.angle_beta   90.00
_cell.angle_gamma   90.00
#
_symmetry.space_group_name_H-M   'P 1'
#
loop_
_entity.id
_entity.type
_entity.pdbx_description
1 polymer ?
#
loop_
_entity_poly.entity_id
_entity_poly.type
_entity_poly.pdbx_seq_one_letter_code
_entity_poly.pdbx_strand_id
1 'polypeptide(L)'
;MLLKHNTLFNRRLHPEQRVQFFLSNFYYLSGISVIIYLISPLLAILLNVKPLNDASFWQWLPTYALFFCTNFLFFLAFTRKHRLQSVMLGMFSFVPYMKAFSSEFLGWRKFKWKTTNSRSKGIITKLLFPYIIYLVFSVAIGYFLATGILSYNPGLILYYAWLAIDVIIVAIFLLHAYAETSKVAIPVLEQQDQFDMSTAELLAEKQQTENLVPPQPVPQPQPQIKRGSRLKGSIDIDDMPTLNIPVMSREAKN
;
A
#
# COMPACT_ATOMS: atom_id res chain seq x y z
N MET A 1 -2.39 2.68 17.57
CA MET A 1 -3.24 2.50 18.76
C MET A 1 -2.79 1.31 19.59
N LEU A 2 -2.65 0.11 19.03
CA LEU A 2 -2.23 -1.09 19.77
C LEU A 2 -1.03 -0.92 20.74
N LEU A 3 0.05 -0.25 20.31
CA LEU A 3 1.28 -0.06 21.11
C LEU A 3 1.22 1.14 22.08
N LYS A 4 0.50 2.21 21.71
CA LYS A 4 0.46 3.46 22.50
C LYS A 4 -0.76 3.54 23.42
N HIS A 5 -1.87 2.90 23.05
CA HIS A 5 -3.14 2.90 23.74
C HIS A 5 -3.65 1.45 23.78
N ASN A 6 -3.38 0.76 24.88
CA ASN A 6 -3.70 -0.65 25.02
C ASN A 6 -5.22 -0.86 25.16
N THR A 7 -5.86 -1.36 24.09
CA THR A 7 -7.32 -1.53 24.04
C THR A 7 -7.81 -2.70 24.88
N LEU A 8 -6.97 -3.70 25.17
CA LEU A 8 -7.34 -4.89 25.94
C LEU A 8 -7.53 -4.62 27.43
N PHE A 9 -6.74 -3.70 28.00
CA PHE A 9 -6.81 -3.36 29.43
C PHE A 9 -7.59 -2.07 29.70
N ASN A 10 -8.27 -1.53 28.70
CA ASN A 10 -9.07 -0.32 28.87
C ASN A 10 -10.32 -0.61 29.71
N ARG A 11 -10.29 -0.15 30.96
CA ARG A 11 -11.39 -0.31 31.93
C ARG A 11 -12.71 0.34 31.50
N ARG A 12 -12.68 1.28 30.55
CA ARG A 12 -13.88 1.99 30.06
C ARG A 12 -14.66 1.26 28.97
N LEU A 13 -14.13 0.15 28.45
CA LEU A 13 -14.77 -0.64 27.39
C LEU A 13 -15.37 -1.94 27.94
N HIS A 14 -16.50 -2.38 27.38
CA HIS A 14 -17.05 -3.72 27.64
C HIS A 14 -16.12 -4.81 27.08
N PRO A 15 -16.08 -6.02 27.66
CA PRO A 15 -15.22 -7.12 27.19
C PRO A 15 -15.36 -7.41 25.70
N GLU A 16 -16.59 -7.44 25.19
CA GLU A 16 -16.90 -7.65 23.77
C GLU A 16 -16.28 -6.57 22.88
N GLN A 17 -16.41 -5.31 23.28
CA GLN A 17 -15.83 -4.17 22.57
C GLN A 17 -14.29 -4.24 22.58
N ARG A 18 -13.69 -4.63 23.70
CA ARG A 18 -12.23 -4.79 23.81
C ARG A 18 -11.71 -5.81 22.79
N VAL A 19 -12.38 -6.96 22.70
CA VAL A 19 -12.04 -8.02 21.74
C VAL A 19 -12.24 -7.53 20.31
N GLN A 20 -13.35 -6.85 20.02
CA GLN A 20 -13.61 -6.26 18.71
C GLN A 20 -12.50 -5.28 18.30
N PHE A 21 -12.18 -4.29 19.13
CA PHE A 21 -11.13 -3.31 18.84
C PHE A 21 -9.75 -3.97 18.74
N PHE A 22 -9.46 -4.95 19.60
CA PHE A 22 -8.21 -5.70 19.54
C PHE A 22 -8.08 -6.44 18.21
N LEU A 23 -9.08 -7.24 17.83
CA LEU A 23 -9.08 -8.00 16.57
C LEU A 23 -8.95 -7.08 15.35
N SER A 24 -9.66 -5.94 15.34
CA SER A 24 -9.54 -4.96 14.25
C SER A 24 -8.13 -4.38 14.13
N ASN A 25 -7.45 -4.11 15.25
CA ASN A 25 -6.06 -3.63 15.22
C ASN A 25 -5.07 -4.75 14.89
N PHE A 26 -5.31 -5.96 15.41
CA PHE A 26 -4.46 -7.14 15.18
C PHE A 26 -4.49 -7.59 13.72
N TYR A 27 -5.61 -7.39 13.02
CA TYR A 27 -5.72 -7.67 11.59
C TYR A 27 -4.62 -7.00 10.76
N TYR A 28 -4.14 -5.81 11.12
CA TYR A 28 -3.05 -5.15 10.39
C TYR A 28 -1.70 -5.87 10.51
N LEU A 29 -1.53 -6.76 11.50
CA LEU A 29 -0.35 -7.63 11.62
C LEU A 29 -0.41 -8.84 10.69
N SER A 30 -1.55 -9.10 10.03
CA SER A 30 -1.66 -10.18 9.03
C SER A 30 -0.63 -10.07 7.91
N GLY A 31 -0.12 -8.87 7.62
CA GLY A 31 0.95 -8.67 6.65
C GLY A 31 2.26 -9.41 7.01
N ILE A 32 2.53 -9.62 8.29
CA ILE A 32 3.67 -10.43 8.75
C ILE A 32 3.46 -11.89 8.37
N SER A 33 2.25 -12.41 8.58
CA SER A 33 1.90 -13.78 8.20
C SER A 33 2.06 -14.01 6.69
N VAL A 34 1.69 -13.02 5.86
CA VAL A 34 1.88 -13.11 4.40
C VAL A 34 3.38 -13.18 4.04
N ILE A 35 4.22 -12.37 4.68
CA ILE A 35 5.68 -12.42 4.45
C ILE A 35 6.24 -13.78 4.84
N ILE A 36 5.90 -14.29 6.03
CA ILE A 36 6.35 -15.60 6.50
C ILE A 36 5.93 -16.68 5.51
N TYR A 37 4.68 -16.62 5.05
CA TYR A 37 4.13 -17.58 4.10
C TYR A 37 4.89 -17.57 2.76
N LEU A 38 5.13 -16.40 2.17
CA LEU A 38 5.87 -16.27 0.90
C LEU A 38 7.34 -16.70 1.05
N ILE A 39 8.00 -16.33 2.15
CA ILE A 39 9.41 -16.62 2.38
C ILE A 39 9.66 -18.07 2.79
N SER A 40 8.69 -18.74 3.41
CA SER A 40 8.80 -20.11 3.91
C SER A 40 9.35 -21.11 2.87
N PRO A 41 8.76 -21.25 1.66
CA PRO A 41 9.30 -22.18 0.66
C PRO A 41 10.69 -21.78 0.17
N LEU A 42 10.97 -20.47 0.04
CA LEU A 42 12.29 -19.97 -0.35
C LEU A 42 13.36 -20.40 0.65
N LEU A 43 13.10 -20.21 1.96
CA LEU A 43 14.04 -20.59 3.01
C LEU A 43 14.24 -22.10 3.09
N ALA A 44 13.17 -22.88 3.01
CA ALA A 44 13.27 -24.35 3.05
C ALA A 44 14.15 -24.88 1.92
N ILE A 45 13.97 -24.35 0.70
CA ILE A 45 14.73 -24.76 -0.48
C ILE A 45 16.18 -24.28 -0.41
N LEU A 46 16.41 -23.01 -0.09
CA LEU A 46 17.77 -22.43 -0.04
C LEU A 46 18.63 -23.01 1.07
N LEU A 47 18.05 -23.24 2.25
CA LEU A 47 18.76 -23.82 3.39
C LEU A 47 18.79 -25.36 3.34
N ASN A 48 18.08 -25.97 2.40
CA ASN A 48 17.87 -27.41 2.32
C ASN A 48 17.37 -28.01 3.66
N VAL A 49 16.54 -27.25 4.37
CA VAL A 49 15.96 -27.64 5.66
C VAL A 49 14.55 -28.16 5.42
N LYS A 50 14.21 -29.26 6.09
CA LYS A 50 12.86 -29.82 6.10
C LYS A 50 12.19 -29.54 7.45
N PRO A 51 11.36 -28.48 7.58
CA PRO A 51 10.70 -28.11 8.83
C PRO A 51 9.69 -29.14 9.36
N LEU A 52 9.07 -29.91 8.46
CA LEU A 52 8.04 -30.89 8.80
C LEU A 52 8.58 -32.30 8.61
N ASN A 53 8.35 -33.19 9.57
CA ASN A 53 8.76 -34.60 9.48
C ASN A 53 8.19 -35.29 8.22
N ASP A 54 8.74 -36.46 7.89
CA ASP A 54 8.44 -37.27 6.70
C ASP A 54 6.98 -37.73 6.57
N ALA A 55 6.05 -36.79 6.41
CA ALA A 55 4.74 -37.06 5.85
C ALA A 55 4.90 -37.15 4.33
N SER A 56 4.67 -38.35 3.78
CA SER A 56 4.48 -38.50 2.35
C SER A 56 3.32 -37.60 1.90
N PHE A 57 3.35 -37.08 0.66
CA PHE A 57 2.27 -36.25 0.13
C PHE A 57 0.88 -36.90 0.31
N TRP A 58 0.83 -38.23 0.15
CA TRP A 58 -0.39 -39.03 0.32
C TRP A 58 -0.88 -39.15 1.77
N GLN A 59 0.00 -38.96 2.74
CA GLN A 59 -0.39 -38.86 4.15
C GLN A 59 -0.77 -37.43 4.50
N TRP A 60 -0.03 -36.44 4.01
CA TRP A 60 -0.31 -35.02 4.22
C TRP A 60 -1.69 -34.63 3.68
N LEU A 61 -2.01 -35.00 2.44
CA LEU A 61 -3.23 -34.54 1.77
C LEU A 61 -4.51 -34.83 2.57
N PRO A 62 -4.85 -36.06 2.97
CA PRO A 62 -6.06 -36.32 3.76
C PRO A 62 -6.01 -35.69 5.15
N THR A 63 -4.83 -35.62 5.80
CA THR A 63 -4.68 -34.98 7.12
C THR A 63 -5.04 -33.49 7.08
N TYR A 64 -4.67 -32.78 6.01
CA TYR A 64 -4.93 -31.35 5.88
C TYR A 64 -6.12 -31.00 4.97
N ALA A 65 -6.66 -31.95 4.21
CA ALA A 65 -7.81 -31.72 3.31
C ALA A 65 -9.01 -31.18 4.08
N LEU A 66 -9.32 -31.75 5.25
CA LEU A 66 -10.42 -31.26 6.08
C LEU A 66 -10.19 -29.81 6.51
N PHE A 67 -8.97 -29.47 6.90
CA PHE A 67 -8.60 -28.10 7.26
C PHE A 67 -8.84 -27.14 6.07
N PHE A 68 -8.35 -27.47 4.87
CA PHE A 68 -8.53 -26.60 3.70
C PHE A 68 -10.00 -26.49 3.30
N CYS A 69 -10.73 -27.60 3.26
CA CYS A 69 -12.15 -27.63 2.94
C CYS A 69 -12.94 -26.77 3.91
N THR A 70 -12.79 -26.97 5.22
CA THR A 70 -13.53 -26.21 6.23
C THR A 70 -13.21 -24.71 6.15
N ASN A 71 -11.94 -24.31 5.99
CA ASN A 71 -11.57 -22.91 5.82
C ASN A 71 -12.20 -22.31 4.56
N PHE A 72 -12.19 -23.05 3.45
CA PHE A 72 -12.81 -22.62 2.21
C PHE A 72 -14.34 -22.49 2.34
N LEU A 73 -15.01 -23.44 2.99
CA LEU A 73 -16.44 -23.37 3.27
C LEU A 73 -16.79 -22.16 4.14
N PHE A 74 -16.01 -21.89 5.19
CA PHE A 74 -16.21 -20.69 6.02
C PHE A 74 -16.04 -19.41 5.22
N PHE A 75 -14.99 -19.32 4.40
CA PHE A 75 -14.80 -18.19 3.49
C PHE A 75 -16.01 -18.01 2.56
N LEU A 76 -16.55 -19.09 1.99
CA LEU A 76 -17.75 -19.03 1.16
C LEU A 76 -19.02 -18.67 1.94
N ALA A 77 -19.14 -19.09 3.20
CA ALA A 77 -20.29 -18.77 4.03
C ALA A 77 -20.33 -17.28 4.44
N PHE A 78 -19.17 -16.71 4.79
CA PHE A 78 -19.09 -15.35 5.33
C PHE A 78 -18.98 -14.24 4.28
N THR A 79 -18.50 -14.52 3.07
CA THR A 79 -18.25 -13.48 2.06
C THR A 79 -19.42 -13.42 1.07
N ARG A 80 -20.11 -12.29 0.82
CA ARG A 80 -21.18 -12.19 -0.21
C ARG A 80 -20.69 -11.39 -1.45
N LYS A 81 -20.93 -11.91 -2.66
CA LYS A 81 -20.75 -11.31 -4.02
C LYS A 81 -19.36 -10.92 -4.56
N HIS A 82 -18.43 -10.28 -3.84
CA HIS A 82 -17.15 -9.79 -4.43
C HIS A 82 -15.88 -10.44 -3.83
N ARG A 83 -15.80 -11.77 -3.98
CA ARG A 83 -14.98 -12.66 -3.11
C ARG A 83 -13.48 -12.70 -3.44
N LEU A 84 -13.11 -12.96 -4.70
CA LEU A 84 -11.72 -13.18 -5.08
C LEU A 84 -10.90 -11.89 -5.11
N GLN A 85 -11.50 -10.78 -5.57
CA GLN A 85 -10.85 -9.47 -5.59
C GLN A 85 -10.45 -9.01 -4.18
N SER A 86 -11.32 -9.25 -3.17
CA SER A 86 -11.06 -8.89 -1.78
C SER A 86 -9.93 -9.73 -1.16
N VAL A 87 -9.88 -11.03 -1.48
CA VAL A 87 -8.79 -11.93 -1.03
C VAL A 87 -7.47 -11.52 -1.67
N MET A 88 -7.46 -11.27 -2.97
CA MET A 88 -6.30 -10.75 -3.69
C MET A 88 -5.85 -9.42 -3.07
N LEU A 89 -6.76 -8.47 -2.88
CA LEU A 89 -6.44 -7.19 -2.25
C LEU A 89 -5.85 -7.38 -0.84
N GLY A 90 -6.39 -8.30 -0.03
CA GLY A 90 -5.84 -8.63 1.28
C GLY A 90 -4.42 -9.18 1.23
N MET A 91 -4.17 -10.16 0.35
CA MET A 91 -2.83 -10.74 0.12
C MET A 91 -1.84 -9.70 -0.38
N PHE A 92 -2.28 -8.78 -1.24
CA PHE A 92 -1.42 -7.76 -1.85
C PHE A 92 -1.34 -6.45 -1.04
N SER A 93 -2.05 -6.35 0.08
CA SER A 93 -2.00 -5.19 1.00
C SER A 93 -0.97 -5.34 2.11
N PHE A 94 -0.15 -6.39 2.11
CA PHE A 94 0.86 -6.54 3.17
C PHE A 94 1.93 -5.43 3.11
N VAL A 95 2.29 -4.93 1.93
CA VAL A 95 3.33 -3.91 1.76
C VAL A 95 3.02 -2.61 2.52
N PRO A 96 1.83 -1.99 2.37
CA PRO A 96 1.50 -0.80 3.13
C PRO A 96 1.38 -1.11 4.63
N TYR A 97 0.88 -2.29 5.01
CA TYR A 97 0.81 -2.69 6.42
C TYR A 97 2.20 -2.78 7.04
N MET A 98 3.16 -3.35 6.34
CA MET A 98 4.54 -3.47 6.82
C MET A 98 5.28 -2.15 6.85
N LYS A 99 5.04 -1.26 5.87
CA LYS A 99 5.58 0.12 5.89
C LYS A 99 5.03 0.92 7.07
N ALA A 100 3.74 0.79 7.38
CA ALA A 100 3.14 1.44 8.54
C ALA A 100 3.65 0.82 9.86
N PHE A 101 3.74 -0.52 9.93
CA PHE A 101 4.24 -1.23 11.10
C PHE A 101 5.70 -0.86 11.41
N SER A 102 6.59 -0.91 10.42
CA SER A 102 8.00 -0.53 10.59
C SER A 102 8.18 0.94 10.99
N SER A 103 7.36 1.84 10.44
CA SER A 103 7.32 3.25 10.86
C SER A 103 6.97 3.39 12.34
N GLU A 104 5.89 2.74 12.80
CA GLU A 104 5.42 2.88 14.18
C GLU A 104 6.27 2.09 15.19
N PHE A 105 6.80 0.92 14.80
CA PHE A 105 7.56 0.04 15.69
C PHE A 105 9.04 0.41 15.78
N LEU A 106 9.71 0.68 14.64
CA LEU A 106 11.14 1.03 14.62
C LEU A 106 11.39 2.54 14.67
N GLY A 107 10.36 3.37 14.51
CA GLY A 107 10.47 4.84 14.58
C GLY A 107 11.28 5.47 13.44
N TRP A 108 11.66 4.69 12.41
CA TRP A 108 12.63 5.09 11.41
C TRP A 108 12.18 6.25 10.51
N ARG A 109 10.88 6.36 10.21
CA ARG A 109 10.30 7.48 9.44
C ARG A 109 8.85 7.69 9.83
N LYS A 110 8.41 8.95 9.94
CA LYS A 110 6.99 9.28 10.10
C LYS A 110 6.22 8.87 8.83
N PHE A 111 5.42 7.82 8.91
CA PHE A 111 4.55 7.40 7.81
C PHE A 111 3.47 8.47 7.56
N LYS A 112 3.51 9.09 6.38
CA LYS A 112 2.44 9.95 5.89
C LYS A 112 1.67 9.18 4.82
N TRP A 113 0.38 8.95 5.06
CA TRP A 113 -0.49 8.32 4.06
C TRP A 113 -0.57 9.24 2.83
N LYS A 114 -0.05 8.76 1.70
CA LYS A 114 -0.29 9.38 0.40
C LYS A 114 -1.40 8.58 -0.27
N THR A 115 -2.46 9.26 -0.70
CA THR A 115 -3.54 8.65 -1.45
C THR A 115 -3.01 8.03 -2.74
N THR A 116 -3.21 6.73 -2.90
CA THR A 116 -2.84 5.97 -4.11
C THR A 116 -3.59 6.44 -5.36
N ASN A 117 -4.61 7.29 -5.19
CA ASN A 117 -5.36 7.93 -6.27
C ASN A 117 -4.59 9.08 -6.94
N SER A 118 -3.42 9.47 -6.40
CA SER A 118 -2.49 10.35 -7.11
C SER A 118 -1.94 9.59 -8.32
N ARG A 119 -2.11 10.15 -9.53
CA ARG A 119 -1.67 9.61 -10.84
C ARG A 119 -0.14 9.46 -11.00
N SER A 120 0.60 9.29 -9.91
CA SER A 120 2.05 9.16 -9.89
C SER A 120 2.48 7.71 -10.11
N LYS A 121 3.08 7.44 -11.29
CA LYS A 121 3.68 6.13 -11.63
C LYS A 121 4.64 5.59 -10.56
N GLY A 122 5.34 6.49 -9.86
CA GLY A 122 6.36 6.12 -8.87
C GLY A 122 5.82 5.54 -7.56
N ILE A 123 4.53 5.73 -7.25
CA ILE A 123 3.93 5.19 -6.02
C ILE A 123 3.55 3.72 -6.21
N ILE A 124 2.96 3.38 -7.36
CA ILE A 124 2.50 2.04 -7.69
C ILE A 124 3.69 1.10 -7.88
N THR A 125 4.74 1.52 -8.58
CA THR A 125 5.95 0.70 -8.75
C THR A 125 6.65 0.38 -7.42
N LYS A 126 6.70 1.35 -6.50
CA LYS A 126 7.22 1.13 -5.12
C LYS A 126 6.33 0.22 -4.26
N LEU A 127 5.06 0.03 -4.63
CA LEU A 127 4.14 -0.90 -3.99
C LEU A 127 4.35 -2.31 -4.53
N LEU A 128 4.59 -2.44 -5.84
CA LEU A 128 4.81 -3.71 -6.53
C LEU A 128 6.24 -4.28 -6.34
N PHE A 129 7.21 -3.42 -6.05
CA PHE A 129 8.63 -3.78 -5.89
C PHE A 129 8.93 -5.06 -5.09
N PRO A 130 8.39 -5.29 -3.87
CA PRO A 130 8.67 -6.52 -3.12
C PRO A 130 8.15 -7.79 -3.80
N TYR A 131 7.06 -7.70 -4.56
CA TYR A 131 6.53 -8.83 -5.33
C TYR A 131 7.41 -9.13 -6.54
N ILE A 132 7.98 -8.10 -7.17
CA ILE A 132 8.93 -8.26 -8.27
C ILE A 132 10.19 -8.96 -7.76
N ILE A 133 10.76 -8.52 -6.62
CA ILE A 133 11.90 -9.19 -5.99
C ILE A 133 11.57 -10.65 -5.71
N TYR A 134 10.43 -10.90 -5.06
CA TYR A 134 9.99 -12.26 -4.75
C TYR A 134 9.93 -13.12 -6.02
N LEU A 135 9.28 -12.64 -7.07
CA LEU A 135 9.16 -13.37 -8.33
C LEU A 135 10.53 -13.67 -8.95
N VAL A 136 11.43 -12.67 -9.01
CA VAL A 136 12.78 -12.84 -9.56
C VAL A 136 13.58 -13.89 -8.78
N PHE A 137 13.55 -13.83 -7.44
CA PHE A 137 14.23 -14.82 -6.60
C PHE A 137 13.65 -16.22 -6.77
N SER A 138 12.33 -16.37 -6.79
CA SER A 138 11.66 -17.66 -6.99
C SER A 138 11.99 -18.28 -8.35
N VAL A 139 11.99 -17.46 -9.42
CA VAL A 139 12.36 -17.92 -10.76
C VAL A 139 13.85 -18.27 -10.84
N ALA A 140 14.73 -17.50 -10.19
CA ALA A 140 16.16 -17.81 -10.13
C ALA A 140 16.42 -19.15 -9.43
N ILE A 141 15.72 -19.45 -8.34
CA ILE A 141 15.79 -20.75 -7.67
C ILE A 141 15.32 -21.87 -8.60
N GLY A 142 14.19 -21.69 -9.29
CA GLY A 142 13.71 -22.65 -10.29
C GLY A 142 14.72 -22.91 -11.40
N TYR A 143 15.37 -21.85 -11.89
CA TYR A 143 16.43 -21.95 -12.89
C TYR A 143 17.67 -22.69 -12.38
N PHE A 144 18.12 -22.41 -11.15
CA PHE A 144 19.25 -23.11 -10.54
C PHE A 144 18.97 -24.58 -10.24
N LEU A 145 17.73 -24.93 -9.91
CA LEU A 145 17.30 -26.33 -9.81
C LEU A 145 17.33 -27.02 -11.18
N ALA A 146 16.83 -26.35 -12.23
CA ALA A 146 16.78 -26.91 -13.58
C ALA A 146 18.17 -27.10 -14.21
N THR A 147 19.12 -26.22 -13.90
CA THR A 147 20.52 -26.30 -14.38
C THR A 147 21.40 -27.20 -13.53
N GLY A 148 20.88 -27.74 -12.41
CA GLY A 148 21.64 -28.61 -11.50
C GLY A 148 22.64 -27.88 -10.61
N ILE A 149 22.66 -26.54 -10.62
CA ILE A 149 23.47 -25.72 -9.71
C ILE A 149 23.00 -25.91 -8.26
N LEU A 150 21.68 -25.99 -8.06
CA LEU A 150 21.08 -26.31 -6.77
C LEU A 150 20.66 -27.79 -6.73
N SER A 151 21.11 -28.52 -5.71
CA SER A 151 20.78 -29.94 -5.56
C SER A 151 19.28 -30.14 -5.28
N TYR A 152 18.63 -30.98 -6.08
CA TYR A 152 17.24 -31.35 -5.86
C TYR A 152 17.10 -32.29 -4.66
N ASN A 153 16.23 -31.94 -3.71
CA ASN A 153 15.92 -32.77 -2.55
C ASN A 153 14.47 -33.29 -2.61
N PRO A 154 14.25 -34.60 -2.80
CA PRO A 154 12.91 -35.19 -2.83
C PRO A 154 12.07 -34.91 -1.57
N GLY A 155 12.73 -34.74 -0.41
CA GLY A 155 12.09 -34.42 0.85
C GLY A 155 11.40 -33.04 0.88
N LEU A 156 11.72 -32.17 -0.10
CA LEU A 156 11.18 -30.82 -0.22
C LEU A 156 10.10 -30.69 -1.32
N ILE A 157 9.58 -31.82 -1.84
CA ILE A 157 8.58 -31.82 -2.93
C ILE A 157 7.38 -30.90 -2.68
N LEU A 158 6.87 -30.87 -1.44
CA LEU A 158 5.75 -30.00 -1.08
C LEU A 158 6.13 -28.52 -1.14
N TYR A 159 7.35 -28.16 -0.77
CA TYR A 159 7.85 -26.78 -0.85
C TYR A 159 8.06 -26.33 -2.30
N TYR A 160 8.54 -27.22 -3.17
CA TYR A 160 8.61 -26.92 -4.62
C TYR A 160 7.22 -26.71 -5.22
N ALA A 161 6.26 -27.57 -4.89
CA ALA A 161 4.88 -27.43 -5.35
C ALA A 161 4.24 -26.13 -4.84
N TRP A 162 4.47 -25.78 -3.59
CA TRP A 162 3.95 -24.55 -2.99
C TRP A 162 4.58 -23.30 -3.60
N LEU A 163 5.90 -23.29 -3.79
CA LEU A 163 6.61 -22.21 -4.47
C LEU A 163 6.05 -21.99 -5.88
N ALA A 164 5.75 -23.08 -6.61
CA ALA A 164 5.17 -22.97 -7.94
C ALA A 164 3.78 -22.30 -7.92
N ILE A 165 2.93 -22.64 -6.93
CA ILE A 165 1.63 -21.99 -6.74
C ILE A 165 1.82 -20.49 -6.44
N ASP A 166 2.72 -20.15 -5.51
CA ASP A 166 3.00 -18.76 -5.15
C ASP A 166 3.50 -17.94 -6.35
N VAL A 167 4.42 -18.50 -7.15
CA VAL A 167 4.92 -17.89 -8.37
C VAL A 167 3.79 -17.61 -9.36
N ILE A 168 2.89 -18.57 -9.58
CA ILE A 168 1.74 -18.40 -10.49
C ILE A 168 0.84 -17.27 -9.99
N ILE A 169 0.46 -17.27 -8.71
CA ILE A 169 -0.43 -16.27 -8.13
C ILE A 169 0.21 -14.87 -8.22
N VAL A 170 1.48 -14.73 -7.83
CA VAL A 170 2.21 -13.46 -7.87
C VAL A 170 2.42 -12.98 -9.30
N ALA A 171 2.75 -13.87 -10.24
CA ALA A 171 2.92 -13.51 -11.64
C ALA A 171 1.62 -12.99 -12.26
N ILE A 172 0.50 -13.68 -12.04
CA ILE A 172 -0.83 -13.23 -12.51
C ILE A 172 -1.14 -11.86 -11.93
N PHE A 173 -0.91 -11.65 -10.63
CA PHE A 173 -1.13 -10.36 -10.01
C PHE A 173 -0.27 -9.25 -10.61
N LEU A 174 1.03 -9.49 -10.78
CA LEU A 174 1.95 -8.52 -11.36
C LEU A 174 1.58 -8.16 -12.80
N LEU A 175 1.13 -9.13 -13.60
CA LEU A 175 0.63 -8.88 -14.96
C LEU A 175 -0.60 -7.96 -14.95
N HIS A 176 -1.60 -8.24 -14.10
CA HIS A 176 -2.78 -7.39 -13.98
C HIS A 176 -2.42 -5.99 -13.46
N ALA A 177 -1.57 -5.92 -12.44
CA ALA A 177 -1.13 -4.65 -11.87
C ALA A 177 -0.35 -3.80 -12.88
N TYR A 178 0.52 -4.43 -13.68
CA TYR A 178 1.25 -3.74 -14.75
C TYR A 178 0.31 -3.26 -15.85
N ALA A 179 -0.62 -4.10 -16.32
CA ALA A 179 -1.59 -3.73 -17.33
C ALA A 179 -2.45 -2.53 -16.92
N GLU A 180 -2.92 -2.49 -15.67
CA GLU A 180 -3.66 -1.34 -15.12
C GLU A 180 -2.77 -0.11 -14.96
N THR A 181 -1.51 -0.28 -14.55
CA THR A 181 -0.56 0.83 -14.47
C THR A 181 -0.31 1.43 -15.86
N SER A 182 -0.16 0.61 -16.90
CA SER A 182 0.03 1.07 -18.28
C SER A 182 -1.16 1.89 -18.79
N LYS A 183 -2.40 1.49 -18.49
CA LYS A 183 -3.61 2.24 -18.86
C LYS A 183 -3.68 3.63 -18.24
N VAL A 184 -3.22 3.77 -17.00
CA VAL A 184 -3.16 5.07 -16.31
C VAL A 184 -1.93 5.87 -16.74
N ALA A 185 -0.85 5.20 -17.11
CA ALA A 185 0.45 5.79 -17.42
C ALA A 185 0.52 6.52 -18.76
N ILE A 186 -0.19 6.03 -19.78
CA ILE A 186 -0.24 6.62 -21.13
C ILE A 186 -0.91 8.01 -21.10
N PRO A 187 -2.13 8.20 -20.55
CA PRO A 187 -2.79 9.51 -20.55
C PRO A 187 -2.10 10.54 -19.65
N VAL A 188 -1.33 10.11 -18.64
CA VAL A 188 -0.57 11.02 -17.77
C VAL A 188 0.65 11.61 -18.48
N LEU A 189 1.34 10.82 -19.30
CA LEU A 189 2.46 11.34 -20.10
C LEU A 189 1.95 12.35 -21.12
N GLU A 190 0.84 12.05 -21.78
CA GLU A 190 0.21 12.94 -22.75
C GLU A 190 -0.24 14.27 -22.11
N GLN A 191 -0.86 14.22 -20.93
CA GLN A 191 -1.22 15.44 -20.18
C GLN A 191 0.00 16.24 -19.69
N GLN A 192 1.08 15.55 -19.30
CA GLN A 192 2.27 16.21 -18.80
C GLN A 192 3.08 16.84 -19.94
N ASP A 193 3.22 16.16 -21.08
CA ASP A 193 3.82 16.72 -22.30
C ASP A 193 3.03 17.93 -22.80
N GLN A 194 1.69 17.90 -22.73
CA GLN A 194 0.84 19.03 -23.11
C GLN A 194 1.00 20.23 -22.16
N PHE A 195 1.17 19.99 -20.87
CA PHE A 195 1.44 21.04 -19.89
C PHE A 195 2.85 21.63 -20.03
N ASP A 196 3.86 20.79 -20.26
CA ASP A 196 5.24 21.20 -20.46
C ASP A 196 5.40 21.99 -21.76
N MET A 197 4.70 21.63 -22.84
CA MET A 197 4.62 22.44 -24.06
C MET A 197 3.92 23.79 -23.82
N SER A 198 2.76 23.80 -23.16
CA SER A 198 2.02 25.05 -22.88
C SER A 198 2.83 26.01 -22.00
N THR A 199 3.57 25.49 -21.02
CA THR A 199 4.43 26.33 -20.17
C THR A 199 5.67 26.84 -20.93
N ALA A 200 6.25 26.04 -21.82
CA ALA A 200 7.33 26.49 -22.70
C ALA A 200 6.87 27.58 -23.68
N GLU A 201 5.66 27.45 -24.24
CA GLU A 201 5.04 28.47 -25.10
C GLU A 201 4.79 29.77 -24.33
N LEU A 202 4.25 29.71 -23.11
CA LEU A 202 4.04 30.88 -22.25
C LEU A 202 5.36 31.58 -21.88
N LEU A 203 6.43 30.81 -21.65
CA LEU A 203 7.77 31.37 -21.38
C LEU A 203 8.38 32.02 -22.62
N ALA A 204 8.19 31.43 -23.80
CA ALA A 204 8.64 32.00 -25.07
C ALA A 204 7.89 33.30 -25.42
N GLU A 205 6.57 33.34 -25.20
CA GLU A 205 5.74 34.53 -25.39
C GLU A 205 6.15 35.66 -24.43
N LYS A 206 6.46 35.32 -23.18
CA LYS A 206 6.96 36.28 -22.19
C LYS A 206 8.33 36.86 -22.56
N GLN A 207 9.24 36.04 -23.10
CA GLN A 207 10.54 36.50 -23.58
C GLN A 207 10.42 37.38 -24.83
N GLN A 208 9.49 37.09 -25.72
CA GLN A 208 9.23 37.93 -26.90
C GLN A 208 8.63 39.28 -26.50
N THR A 209 7.70 39.30 -25.54
CA THR A 209 7.11 40.55 -25.03
C THR A 209 8.11 41.39 -24.22
N GLU A 210 9.02 40.78 -23.47
CA GLU A 210 10.08 41.47 -22.74
C GLU A 210 11.11 42.13 -23.68
N ASN A 211 11.39 41.54 -24.83
CA ASN A 211 12.27 42.11 -25.86
C ASN A 211 11.64 43.24 -26.68
N LEU A 212 10.31 43.39 -26.66
CA LEU A 212 9.58 44.42 -27.40
C LEU A 212 9.26 45.67 -26.57
N VAL A 213 9.46 45.63 -25.24
CA VAL A 213 9.23 46.76 -24.35
C VAL A 213 10.56 47.47 -24.05
N PRO A 214 10.77 48.72 -24.52
CA PRO A 214 11.97 49.47 -24.16
C PRO A 214 12.00 49.74 -22.65
N PRO A 215 13.19 49.77 -22.02
CA PRO A 215 13.32 49.94 -20.57
C PRO A 215 12.68 51.27 -20.15
N GLN A 216 11.60 51.19 -19.37
CA GLN A 216 11.05 52.37 -18.73
C GLN A 216 12.10 52.97 -17.76
N PRO A 217 12.26 54.30 -17.71
CA PRO A 217 13.20 54.93 -16.79
C PRO A 217 12.85 54.55 -15.36
N VAL A 218 13.82 53.99 -14.64
CA VAL A 218 13.69 53.66 -13.21
C VAL A 218 13.33 54.93 -12.45
N PRO A 219 12.18 55.01 -11.75
CA PRO A 219 11.91 56.12 -10.85
C PRO A 219 12.93 56.06 -9.71
N GLN A 220 13.68 57.15 -9.50
CA GLN A 220 14.62 57.26 -8.40
C GLN A 220 13.91 56.98 -7.06
N PRO A 221 14.55 56.27 -6.11
CA PRO A 221 13.92 55.98 -4.83
C PRO A 221 13.67 57.28 -4.06
N GLN A 222 12.40 57.67 -3.93
CA GLN A 222 12.00 58.73 -3.01
C GLN A 222 12.30 58.28 -1.58
N PRO A 223 12.78 59.18 -0.70
CA PRO A 223 13.09 58.84 0.68
C PRO A 223 11.84 58.31 1.38
N GLN A 224 11.93 57.10 1.93
CA GLN A 224 10.82 56.48 2.64
C GLN A 224 10.47 57.29 3.89
N ILE A 225 9.37 58.03 3.80
CA ILE A 225 8.69 58.61 4.95
C ILE A 225 8.18 57.44 5.79
N LYS A 226 8.75 57.26 6.99
CA LYS A 226 8.24 56.34 8.02
C LYS A 226 6.77 56.68 8.30
N ARG A 227 5.85 55.85 7.80
CA ARG A 227 4.46 55.79 8.26
C ARG A 227 4.31 54.56 9.15
N GLY A 228 4.03 54.81 10.43
CA GLY A 228 3.80 53.76 11.40
C GLY A 228 2.45 53.05 11.22
N SER A 229 2.39 51.86 11.84
CA SER A 229 1.21 51.10 12.27
C SER A 229 0.29 50.53 11.18
N ARG A 230 0.29 49.19 11.04
CA ARG A 230 -0.84 48.34 11.48
C ARG A 230 -0.63 46.85 11.20
N LEU A 231 -1.05 46.06 12.19
CA LEU A 231 -1.62 44.70 12.12
C LEU A 231 -0.67 43.49 11.95
N LYS A 232 -0.24 43.04 13.14
CA LYS A 232 -0.20 41.64 13.56
C LYS A 232 -1.64 41.08 13.59
N GLY A 233 -1.97 40.11 12.75
CA GLY A 233 -3.12 39.20 12.89
C GLY A 233 -2.57 37.78 12.74
N SER A 234 -2.58 36.89 13.74
CA SER A 234 -3.74 36.31 14.43
C SER A 234 -4.79 35.90 13.41
N ILE A 235 -4.75 34.63 13.00
CA ILE A 235 -5.86 33.99 12.30
C ILE A 235 -6.92 33.77 13.37
N ASP A 236 -7.87 34.69 13.46
CA ASP A 236 -9.10 34.49 14.23
C ASP A 236 -9.89 33.34 13.60
N ILE A 237 -10.37 32.43 14.45
CA ILE A 237 -11.08 31.20 14.07
C ILE A 237 -12.53 31.50 13.62
N ASP A 238 -12.96 32.77 13.66
CA ASP A 238 -14.34 33.18 13.43
C ASP A 238 -14.69 33.55 11.97
N ASP A 239 -13.71 33.55 11.05
CA ASP A 239 -13.95 33.85 9.61
C ASP A 239 -14.03 32.58 8.72
N MET A 240 -14.50 31.45 9.27
CA MET A 240 -14.93 30.34 8.42
C MET A 240 -16.32 30.63 7.85
N PRO A 241 -16.55 30.46 6.52
CA PRO A 241 -17.91 30.48 6.00
C PRO A 241 -18.68 29.32 6.64
N THR A 242 -19.58 29.65 7.56
CA THR A 242 -20.42 28.69 8.26
C THR A 242 -21.24 27.92 7.24
N LEU A 243 -20.95 26.63 7.08
CA LEU A 243 -21.81 25.72 6.35
C LEU A 243 -23.16 25.68 7.09
N ASN A 244 -24.18 26.29 6.49
CA ASN A 244 -25.52 26.37 7.07
C ASN A 244 -26.15 24.97 7.01
N ILE A 245 -25.92 24.15 8.03
CA ILE A 245 -26.55 22.83 8.17
C ILE A 245 -27.90 23.06 8.87
N PRO A 246 -29.05 22.79 8.21
CA PRO A 246 -30.33 22.91 8.87
C PRO A 246 -30.43 21.88 10.00
N VAL A 247 -30.53 22.37 11.23
CA VAL A 247 -30.78 21.57 12.43
C VAL A 247 -32.22 21.04 12.34
N MET A 248 -32.38 19.75 12.05
CA MET A 248 -33.67 19.08 12.23
C MET A 248 -33.99 19.03 13.72
N SER A 249 -35.00 19.79 14.14
CA SER A 249 -35.60 19.68 15.47
C SER A 249 -36.20 18.28 15.63
N ARG A 250 -35.71 17.54 16.62
CA ARG A 250 -36.42 16.36 17.15
C ARG A 250 -37.66 16.87 17.87
N GLU A 251 -38.82 16.74 17.23
CA GLU A 251 -40.08 16.66 17.96
C GLU A 251 -40.09 15.34 18.74
N ALA A 252 -40.06 15.46 20.06
CA ALA A 252 -40.47 14.40 20.96
C ALA A 252 -41.98 14.21 20.80
N LYS A 253 -42.39 12.98 20.44
CA LYS A 253 -43.78 12.56 20.53
C LYS A 253 -43.87 11.49 21.62
N ASN A 254 -44.77 11.78 22.56
CA ASN A 254 -45.17 10.96 23.70
C ASN A 254 -45.50 9.51 23.33
#